data_AF-A0ABD3RYG5-F1
#
_entry.id   AF-A0ABD3RYG5-F1
#
_cell.length_a   1.000
_cell.length_b   1.000
_cell.length_c   1.000
_cell.angle_alpha   90.00
_cell.angle_beta   90.00
_cell.angle_gamma   90.00
#
_symmetry.space_group_name_H-M   'P 1'
#
loop_
_entity.id
_entity.type
_entity.pdbx_description
1 polymer ?
#
loop_
_entity_poly.entity_id
_entity_poly.type
_entity_poly.pdbx_seq_one_letter_code
_entity_poly.pdbx_strand_id
1 'polypeptide(L)'
;MIWFIPMWLHADNASVCNAALSALVNVSAYVDRNRVSEIASSELDAIVNAMRNHQSIKSIQQNALIVLKKLSLCRANVMVMDQNPFIVPLINSAKSTCPTLQGRADELLRVLSAT
;
A
#
# COMPACT_ATOMS: atom_id res chain seq x y z
N MET A 1 -5.30 -1.19 -14.75
CA MET A 1 -5.23 0.29 -14.76
C MET A 1 -3.75 0.68 -14.96
N ILE A 2 -3.40 1.77 -15.66
CA ILE A 2 -2.00 2.07 -16.11
C ILE A 2 -1.10 2.56 -14.94
N TRP A 3 -1.69 2.90 -13.80
CA TRP A 3 -1.04 3.66 -12.72
C TRP A 3 0.06 2.90 -11.96
N PHE A 4 0.07 1.57 -12.03
CA PHE A 4 1.04 0.72 -11.32
C PHE A 4 2.23 0.27 -12.18
N ILE A 5 2.22 0.54 -13.49
CA ILE A 5 3.27 0.10 -14.43
C ILE A 5 4.68 0.58 -14.02
N PRO A 6 4.89 1.84 -13.58
CA PRO A 6 6.23 2.28 -13.16
C PRO A 6 6.79 1.49 -11.99
N MET A 7 5.92 1.03 -11.06
CA MET A 7 6.34 0.23 -9.91
C MET A 7 6.76 -1.19 -10.32
N TRP A 8 6.14 -1.74 -11.38
CA TRP A 8 6.54 -3.03 -11.95
C TRP A 8 7.85 -2.91 -12.75
N LEU A 9 7.92 -1.93 -13.65
CA LEU A 9 9.04 -1.77 -14.58
C LEU A 9 10.33 -1.32 -13.86
N HIS A 10 10.18 -0.60 -12.75
CA HIS A 10 11.28 -0.04 -11.98
C HIS A 10 11.24 -0.50 -10.52
N ALA A 11 10.87 -1.76 -10.28
CA ALA A 11 10.73 -2.35 -8.95
C ALA A 11 12.01 -2.22 -8.09
N ASP A 12 13.19 -2.20 -8.72
CA ASP A 12 14.48 -2.06 -8.02
C ASP A 12 14.92 -0.59 -7.85
N ASN A 13 14.24 0.36 -8.50
CA ASN A 13 14.54 1.78 -8.36
C ASN A 13 13.68 2.40 -7.25
N ALA A 14 14.29 2.55 -6.08
CA ALA A 14 13.65 3.14 -4.90
C ALA A 14 13.04 4.52 -5.18
N SER A 15 13.74 5.40 -5.91
CA SER A 15 13.27 6.74 -6.20
C SER A 15 12.01 6.74 -7.06
N VAL A 16 11.97 5.90 -8.09
CA VAL A 16 10.79 5.75 -8.96
C VAL A 16 9.62 5.12 -8.19
N CYS A 17 9.86 4.05 -7.44
CA CYS A 17 8.84 3.43 -6.59
C CYS A 17 8.26 4.44 -5.57
N ASN A 18 9.12 5.23 -4.93
CA ASN A 18 8.68 6.24 -3.96
C ASN A 18 7.88 7.37 -4.60
N ALA A 19 8.28 7.84 -5.79
CA ALA A 19 7.56 8.86 -6.54
C ALA A 19 6.19 8.34 -6.99
N ALA A 20 6.13 7.11 -7.52
CA ALA A 20 4.89 6.46 -7.91
C ALA A 20 3.93 6.28 -6.72
N LEU A 21 4.42 5.78 -5.59
CA LEU A 21 3.64 5.67 -4.36
C LEU A 21 3.14 7.03 -3.86
N SER A 22 3.98 8.07 -3.91
CA SER A 22 3.58 9.44 -3.53
C SER A 22 2.46 9.98 -4.43
N ALA A 23 2.53 9.72 -5.75
CA ALA A 23 1.46 10.06 -6.67
C ALA A 23 0.19 9.28 -6.35
N LEU A 24 0.29 7.97 -6.09
CA LEU A 24 -0.82 7.13 -5.65
C LEU A 24 -1.46 7.66 -4.37
N VAL A 25 -0.70 8.10 -3.37
CA VAL A 25 -1.25 8.72 -2.15
C VAL A 25 -2.20 9.86 -2.49
N ASN A 26 -1.88 10.66 -3.51
CA ASN A 26 -2.71 11.80 -3.92
C ASN A 26 -3.96 11.37 -4.70
N VAL A 27 -3.88 10.33 -5.53
CA VAL A 27 -5.00 9.92 -6.42
C VAL A 27 -5.88 8.80 -5.85
N SER A 28 -5.42 8.04 -4.84
CA SER A 28 -6.16 6.88 -4.27
C SER A 28 -7.42 7.27 -3.50
N ALA A 29 -7.62 8.56 -3.22
CA ALA A 29 -8.82 9.08 -2.59
C ALA A 29 -9.24 10.38 -3.29
N TYR A 30 -10.22 10.31 -4.17
CA TYR A 30 -10.87 11.49 -4.70
C TYR A 30 -11.85 12.02 -3.64
N VAL A 31 -11.41 13.05 -2.91
CA VAL A 31 -12.22 13.76 -1.90
C VAL A 31 -13.55 14.22 -2.50
N ASP A 32 -13.55 14.65 -3.76
CA ASP A 32 -14.75 15.20 -4.41
C ASP A 32 -15.78 14.16 -4.87
N ARG A 33 -15.44 12.87 -4.88
CA ARG A 33 -16.36 11.81 -5.34
C ARG A 33 -16.70 10.77 -4.29
N ASN A 34 -16.09 10.85 -3.10
CA ASN A 34 -16.24 9.87 -2.01
C ASN A 34 -16.07 8.41 -2.50
N ARG A 35 -15.28 8.21 -3.55
CA ARG A 35 -15.08 6.92 -4.23
C ARG A 35 -13.60 6.60 -4.22
N VAL A 36 -13.28 5.48 -3.60
CA VAL A 36 -11.97 4.85 -3.60
C VAL A 36 -11.94 3.93 -4.81
N SER A 37 -10.89 4.01 -5.62
CA SER A 37 -10.75 3.13 -6.78
C SER A 37 -10.64 1.67 -6.32
N GLU A 38 -11.42 0.80 -6.94
CA GLU A 38 -11.24 -0.64 -6.80
C GLU A 38 -9.92 -1.06 -7.48
N ILE A 39 -9.20 -1.99 -6.85
CA ILE A 39 -7.93 -2.50 -7.34
C ILE A 39 -8.00 -4.00 -7.60
N ALA A 40 -7.26 -4.45 -8.62
CA ALA A 40 -7.02 -5.87 -8.86
C ALA A 40 -5.89 -6.41 -7.96
N SER A 41 -5.82 -7.73 -7.82
CA SER A 41 -4.72 -8.40 -7.10
C SER A 41 -3.34 -8.03 -7.66
N SER A 42 -3.20 -7.92 -8.98
CA SER A 42 -1.95 -7.51 -9.64
C SER A 42 -1.51 -6.08 -9.34
N GLU A 43 -2.46 -5.21 -8.98
CA GLU A 43 -2.20 -3.82 -8.59
C GLU A 43 -1.76 -3.76 -7.12
N LEU A 44 -2.35 -4.59 -6.26
CA LEU A 44 -1.86 -4.82 -4.90
C LEU A 44 -0.44 -5.39 -4.91
N ASP A 45 -0.17 -6.35 -5.78
CA ASP A 45 1.14 -7.00 -5.91
C ASP A 45 2.25 -6.00 -6.23
N ALA A 46 1.95 -4.94 -7.00
CA ALA A 46 2.91 -3.86 -7.25
C ALA A 46 3.34 -3.16 -5.95
N ILE A 47 2.37 -2.87 -5.07
CA ILE A 47 2.63 -2.23 -3.77
C ILE A 47 3.41 -3.18 -2.86
N VAL A 48 2.99 -4.44 -2.79
CA VAL A 48 3.67 -5.50 -2.04
C VAL A 48 5.12 -5.65 -2.50
N ASN A 49 5.37 -5.68 -3.81
CA ASN A 49 6.71 -5.83 -4.36
C ASN A 49 7.60 -4.63 -4.03
N ALA A 50 7.08 -3.40 -4.13
CA ALA A 50 7.82 -2.21 -3.71
C ALA A 50 8.16 -2.23 -2.21
N MET A 51 7.22 -2.66 -1.36
CA MET A 51 7.48 -2.83 0.07
C MET A 51 8.56 -3.89 0.34
N ARG A 52 8.55 -5.01 -0.41
CA ARG A 52 9.51 -6.12 -0.25
C ARG A 52 10.92 -5.77 -0.71
N ASN A 53 11.05 -5.12 -1.86
CA ASN A 53 12.36 -4.76 -2.43
C ASN A 53 13.03 -3.63 -1.64
N HIS A 54 12.23 -2.78 -0.98
CA HIS A 54 12.71 -1.58 -0.28
C HIS A 54 12.32 -1.56 1.20
N GLN A 55 12.44 -2.70 1.89
CA GLN A 55 12.06 -2.85 3.31
C GLN A 55 12.77 -1.87 4.26
N SER A 56 14.02 -1.51 3.95
CA SER A 56 14.81 -0.57 4.75
C SER A 56 14.52 0.91 4.44
N ILE A 57 13.79 1.20 3.36
CA ILE A 57 13.53 2.58 2.92
C ILE A 57 12.25 3.09 3.56
N LYS A 58 12.42 3.87 4.64
CA LYS A 58 11.32 4.42 5.45
C LYS A 58 10.25 5.14 4.64
N SER A 59 10.63 5.96 3.65
CA SER A 59 9.67 6.72 2.82
C SER A 59 8.77 5.80 1.99
N ILE A 60 9.33 4.73 1.43
CA ILE A 60 8.56 3.74 0.66
C ILE A 60 7.56 3.01 1.56
N GLN A 61 8.01 2.52 2.71
CA GLN A 61 7.12 1.85 3.67
C GLN A 61 5.99 2.77 4.15
N GLN A 62 6.32 4.03 4.43
CA GLN A 62 5.34 5.03 4.84
C GLN A 62 4.31 5.31 3.75
N ASN A 63 4.76 5.58 2.52
CA ASN A 63 3.86 5.87 1.42
C ASN A 63 3.00 4.67 1.04
N ALA A 64 3.58 3.46 1.03
CA ALA A 64 2.84 2.22 0.80
C ALA A 64 1.73 2.01 1.85
N LEU A 65 2.03 2.18 3.14
CA LEU A 65 1.00 2.08 4.20
C LEU A 65 -0.11 3.12 4.05
N ILE A 66 0.22 4.34 3.61
CA ILE A 66 -0.80 5.37 3.35
C ILE A 66 -1.69 4.97 2.17
N VAL A 67 -1.12 4.45 1.08
CA VAL A 67 -1.88 3.96 -0.07
C VAL A 67 -2.79 2.80 0.35
N LEU A 68 -2.24 1.78 1.05
CA LEU A 68 -3.02 0.64 1.53
C LEU A 68 -4.17 1.08 2.44
N LYS A 69 -3.92 2.00 3.38
CA LYS A 69 -4.98 2.56 4.24
C LYS A 69 -6.06 3.30 3.45
N LYS A 70 -5.70 4.04 2.40
CA LYS A 70 -6.69 4.71 1.54
C LYS A 70 -7.51 3.69 0.75
N LEU A 71 -6.86 2.67 0.22
CA LEU A 71 -7.52 1.60 -0.53
C LEU A 71 -8.44 0.75 0.35
N SER A 72 -8.09 0.54 1.64
CA SER A 72 -8.91 -0.22 2.60
C SER A 72 -10.22 0.47 2.99
N LEU A 73 -10.44 1.72 2.57
CA LEU A 73 -11.73 2.41 2.70
C LEU A 73 -12.81 1.81 1.77
N CYS A 74 -12.42 0.99 0.79
CA CYS A 74 -13.34 0.22 -0.06
C CYS A 74 -13.37 -1.25 0.39
N ARG A 75 -14.56 -1.79 0.65
CA ARG A 75 -14.72 -3.20 1.09
C ARG A 75 -14.18 -4.20 0.06
N ALA A 76 -14.37 -3.95 -1.24
CA ALA A 76 -13.85 -4.85 -2.29
C ALA A 76 -12.31 -4.95 -2.22
N ASN A 77 -11.63 -3.83 -2.00
CA ASN A 77 -10.17 -3.80 -1.86
C ASN A 77 -9.70 -4.52 -0.59
N VAL A 78 -10.45 -4.44 0.51
CA VAL A 78 -10.13 -5.18 1.74
C VAL A 78 -10.12 -6.68 1.47
N MET A 79 -11.10 -7.21 0.70
CA MET A 79 -11.10 -8.63 0.32
C MET A 79 -9.87 -9.02 -0.51
N VAL A 80 -9.45 -8.16 -1.45
CA VAL A 80 -8.24 -8.38 -2.25
C VAL A 80 -6.98 -8.36 -1.37
N MET A 81 -6.93 -7.47 -0.38
CA MET A 81 -5.83 -7.39 0.58
C MET A 81 -5.76 -8.60 1.50
N ASP A 82 -6.90 -9.05 2.01
CA ASP A 82 -7.00 -10.20 2.91
C ASP A 82 -6.56 -11.52 2.23
N GLN A 83 -6.82 -11.64 0.93
CA GLN A 83 -6.35 -12.76 0.11
C GLN A 83 -4.84 -12.74 -0.18
N ASN A 84 -4.14 -11.63 0.07
CA ASN A 84 -2.71 -11.53 -0.21
C ASN A 84 -1.87 -11.94 1.02
N PRO A 85 -1.13 -13.06 0.96
CA PRO A 85 -0.44 -13.62 2.14
C PRO A 85 0.73 -12.76 2.64
N PHE A 86 1.18 -11.77 1.85
CA PHE A 86 2.35 -10.95 2.19
C PHE A 86 1.99 -9.64 2.88
N ILE A 87 0.73 -9.17 2.77
CA ILE A 87 0.31 -7.86 3.30
C ILE A 87 0.50 -7.77 4.81
N VAL A 88 -0.04 -8.72 5.58
CA VAL A 88 0.05 -8.69 7.05
C VAL A 88 1.50 -8.77 7.55
N PRO A 89 2.34 -9.71 7.06
CA PRO A 89 3.77 -9.72 7.39
C PRO A 89 4.49 -8.41 7.09
N LEU A 90 4.23 -7.81 5.92
CA LEU A 90 4.89 -6.56 5.52
C LEU A 90 4.45 -5.36 6.33
N ILE A 91 3.16 -5.26 6.69
CA ILE A 91 2.68 -4.20 7.60
C ILE A 91 3.36 -4.34 8.96
N ASN A 92 3.50 -5.55 9.49
CA ASN A 92 4.21 -5.79 10.75
C ASN A 92 5.70 -5.45 10.65
N SER A 93 6.35 -5.80 9.54
CA SER A 93 7.76 -5.44 9.30
C SER A 93 7.94 -3.91 9.20
N ALA A 94 7.08 -3.21 8.46
CA ALA A 94 7.11 -1.76 8.34
C ALA A 94 6.89 -1.09 9.70
N LYS A 95 5.98 -1.66 10.52
CA LYS A 95 5.73 -1.24 11.90
C LYS A 95 6.95 -1.40 12.80
N SER A 96 7.62 -2.55 12.77
CA SER A 96 8.78 -2.82 13.63
C SER A 96 9.99 -1.97 13.26
N THR A 97 10.20 -1.73 11.96
CA THR A 97 11.34 -0.95 11.46
C THR A 97 11.10 0.55 11.60
N CYS A 98 9.85 0.99 11.78
CA CYS A 98 9.53 2.40 11.85
C CYS A 98 8.42 2.72 12.88
N PRO A 99 8.79 3.15 14.10
CA PRO A 99 7.82 3.47 15.16
C PRO A 99 6.78 4.53 14.75
N THR A 100 7.15 5.48 13.88
CA THR A 100 6.22 6.51 13.38
C THR A 100 5.09 5.95 12.52
N LEU A 101 5.18 4.69 12.08
CA LEU A 101 4.16 4.01 11.29
C LEU A 101 3.20 3.17 12.15
N GLN A 102 3.47 2.98 13.45
CA GLN A 102 2.69 2.10 14.34
C GLN A 102 1.19 2.36 14.30
N GLY A 103 0.75 3.60 14.57
CA GLY A 103 -0.68 3.91 14.61
C GLY A 103 -1.41 3.63 13.28
N ARG A 104 -0.76 3.87 12.14
CA ARG A 104 -1.33 3.59 10.81
C ARG A 104 -1.36 2.10 10.50
N ALA A 105 -0.29 1.40 10.86
CA ALA A 105 -0.18 -0.04 10.67
C ALA A 105 -1.21 -0.79 11.52
N ASP A 106 -1.38 -0.43 12.79
CA ASP A 106 -2.32 -1.09 13.69
C ASP A 106 -3.78 -0.86 13.27
N GLU A 107 -4.11 0.33 12.78
CA GLU A 107 -5.44 0.63 12.23
C GLU A 107 -5.73 -0.21 10.98
N LEU A 108 -4.76 -0.31 10.06
CA LEU A 108 -4.91 -1.13 8.86
C LEU A 108 -5.04 -2.63 9.20
N LEU A 109 -4.25 -3.13 10.15
CA LEU A 109 -4.36 -4.51 10.63
C LEU A 109 -5.73 -4.79 11.26
N ARG A 110 -6.30 -3.84 12.01
CA ARG A 110 -7.66 -3.98 12.56
C ARG A 110 -8.70 -4.12 11.45
N VAL A 111 -8.60 -3.32 10.39
CA VAL A 111 -9.50 -3.41 9.23
C VAL A 111 -9.42 -4.78 8.58
N LEU A 112 -8.20 -5.29 8.36
CA LEU A 112 -7.99 -6.61 7.74
C LEU A 112 -8.49 -7.75 8.64
N SER A 113 -8.30 -7.66 9.96
CA SER A 113 -8.78 -8.67 10.91
C SER A 113 -10.30 -8.70 11.14
N ALA A 114 -11.01 -7.67 10.66
CA ALA A 114 -12.45 -7.54 10.82
C ALA A 114 -13.25 -8.06 9.61
N THR A 115 -12.56 -8.66 8.63
CA THR A 115 -13.12 -9.21 7.39
C THR A 115 -13.49 -10.68 7.56
#